data_AF-A0A917NE69-F1
#
_entry.id   AF-A0A917NE69-F1
#
_cell.length_a   1.000
_cell.length_b   1.000
_cell.length_c   1.000
_cell.angle_alpha   90.00
_cell.angle_beta   90.00
_cell.angle_gamma   90.00
#
_symmetry.space_group_name_H-M   'P 1'
#
loop_
_entity.id
_entity.type
_entity.pdbx_description
1 polymer ?
#
loop_
_entity_poly.entity_id
_entity_poly.type
_entity_poly.pdbx_seq_one_letter_code
_entity_poly.pdbx_strand_id
1 'polypeptide(L)' 'MQAIPDDLAQALEEWHTAYRRLAVQPCSSLRRKLVRLSAQVLFHPYWQTGQRTPARSALYVAQRGARS' A
#
# COMPACT_ATOMS: atom_id res chain seq x y z
N MET A 1 4.50 -21.90 -10.01
CA MET A 1 3.69 -21.27 -8.95
C MET A 1 4.55 -20.18 -8.33
N GLN A 2 4.35 -18.90 -8.67
CA GLN A 2 5.09 -17.84 -7.99
C GLN A 2 4.50 -17.72 -6.58
N ALA A 3 5.30 -18.03 -5.55
CA ALA A 3 4.89 -17.87 -4.17
C ALA A 3 4.60 -16.39 -3.91
N ILE A 4 3.47 -16.10 -3.27
CA ILE A 4 3.18 -14.76 -2.79
C ILE A 4 4.16 -14.47 -1.66
N PRO A 5 4.94 -13.37 -1.71
CA PRO A 5 5.87 -13.04 -0.65
C PRO A 5 5.11 -12.72 0.64
N ASP A 6 5.61 -13.21 1.78
CA ASP A 6 4.99 -13.04 3.10
C ASP A 6 4.77 -11.55 3.46
N ASP A 7 5.67 -10.66 3.03
CA ASP A 7 5.53 -9.21 3.16
C ASP A 7 4.23 -8.68 2.52
N LEU A 8 3.85 -9.20 1.34
CA LEU A 8 2.62 -8.80 0.67
C LEU A 8 1.39 -9.36 1.38
N ALA A 9 1.47 -10.60 1.86
CA ALA A 9 0.39 -11.22 2.62
C ALA A 9 0.12 -10.44 3.92
N GLN A 10 1.18 -10.07 4.65
CA GLN A 10 1.09 -9.26 5.86
C GLN A 10 0.53 -7.86 5.58
N ALA A 11 0.99 -7.19 4.50
CA ALA A 11 0.48 -5.88 4.12
C ALA A 11 -1.02 -5.91 3.74
N LEU A 12 -1.47 -6.98 3.07
CA LEU A 12 -2.89 -7.19 2.74
C LEU A 12 -3.73 -7.45 3.98
N GLU A 13 -3.23 -8.23 4.94
CA GLU A 13 -3.92 -8.51 6.20
C GLU A 13 -4.06 -7.25 7.06
N GLU A 14 -3.00 -6.45 7.17
CA GLU A 14 -3.04 -5.16 7.84
C GLU A 14 -4.00 -4.18 7.16
N TRP A 15 -4.01 -4.14 5.83
CA TRP A 15 -4.95 -3.32 5.06
C TRP A 15 -6.40 -3.75 5.30
N HIS A 16 -6.69 -5.05 5.27
CA HIS A 16 -8.02 -5.59 5.51
C HIS A 16 -8.49 -5.31 6.95
N THR A 17 -7.59 -5.43 7.93
CA THR A 17 -7.89 -5.12 9.33
C THR A 17 -8.17 -3.64 9.53
N ALA A 18 -7.37 -2.77 8.89
CA ALA A 18 -7.62 -1.33 8.91
C ALA A 18 -8.94 -0.96 8.22
N TYR A 19 -9.28 -1.62 7.12
CA TYR A 19 -10.55 -1.43 6.41
C TYR A 19 -11.75 -1.85 7.26
N ARG A 20 -11.70 -3.02 7.89
CA ARG A 20 -12.76 -3.47 8.81
C ARG A 20 -12.95 -2.52 9.98
N ARG A 21 -11.86 -2.04 10.59
CA ARG A 21 -11.93 -1.03 11.66
C ARG A 21 -12.52 0.30 11.18
N LEU A 22 -12.19 0.74 9.96
CA LEU A 22 -12.77 1.94 9.35
C LEU A 22 -14.27 1.78 9.06
N ALA A 23 -14.68 0.59 8.61
CA ALA A 23 -16.08 0.29 8.30
C ALA A 23 -16.96 0.32 9.55
N VAL A 24 -16.42 -0.09 10.71
CA VAL A 24 -17.12 -0.03 12.00
C VAL A 24 -17.04 1.37 12.62
N GLN A 25 -15.89 2.05 12.51
CA GLN A 25 -15.68 3.38 13.08
C GLN A 25 -14.96 4.29 12.07
N PRO A 26 -15.67 5.26 11.47
CA PRO A 26 -15.07 6.16 10.48
C PRO A 26 -14.15 7.19 11.15
N CYS A 27 -12.87 6.84 11.29
CA CYS A 27 -11.82 7.73 11.79
C CYS A 27 -10.93 8.28 10.67
N SER A 28 -10.68 9.58 10.69
CA SER A 28 -9.80 10.27 9.71
C SER A 28 -8.32 9.85 9.81
N SER A 29 -7.90 9.33 10.97
CA SER A 29 -6.58 8.72 11.19
C SER A 29 -6.45 7.34 10.53
N LEU A 30 -7.47 6.48 10.68
CA LEU A 30 -7.56 5.18 10.01
C LEU A 30 -7.63 5.34 8.49
N ARG A 31 -8.38 6.32 8.00
CA ARG A 31 -8.47 6.60 6.55
C ARG A 31 -7.12 6.98 5.97
N ARG A 32 -6.34 7.82 6.67
CA ARG A 32 -4.96 8.17 6.28
C ARG A 32 -4.02 6.96 6.33
N LYS A 33 -4.15 6.11 7.34
CA LYS A 33 -3.37 4.87 7.46
C LYS A 33 -3.70 3.90 6.31
N LEU A 34 -4.98 3.77 5.95
CA LEU A 34 -5.45 2.91 4.87
C LEU A 34 -4.95 3.36 3.49
N VAL A 35 -4.95 4.68 3.21
CA VAL A 35 -4.38 5.21 1.95
C VAL A 35 -2.88 4.90 1.84
N ARG A 36 -2.12 5.00 2.93
CA ARG A 36 -0.68 4.65 2.95
C ARG A 36 -0.44 3.16 2.72
N LEU A 37 -1.23 2.29 3.38
CA LEU A 37 -1.14 0.84 3.20
C LEU A 37 -1.54 0.43 1.77
N SER A 38 -2.62 1.00 1.25
CA SER A 38 -3.08 0.75 -0.12
C SER A 38 -1.98 1.08 -1.14
N ALA A 39 -1.25 2.17 -0.92
CA ALA A 39 -0.10 2.50 -1.73
C ALA A 39 1.03 1.48 -1.64
N GLN A 40 1.44 1.09 -0.44
CA GLN A 40 2.52 0.11 -0.27
C GLN A 40 2.20 -1.21 -0.97
N VAL A 41 0.94 -1.66 -0.87
CA VAL A 41 0.45 -2.84 -1.60
C VAL A 41 0.46 -2.59 -3.12
N LEU A 42 -0.05 -1.45 -3.60
CA LEU A 42 -0.11 -1.13 -5.04
C LEU A 42 1.26 -0.93 -5.70
N PHE A 43 2.26 -0.42 -4.97
CA PHE A 43 3.63 -0.23 -5.45
C PHE A 43 4.55 -1.41 -5.13
N HIS A 44 4.01 -2.50 -4.56
CA HIS A 44 4.80 -3.64 -4.15
C HIS A 44 5.57 -4.26 -5.34
N PRO A 45 6.87 -4.57 -5.19
CA PRO A 45 7.71 -5.10 -6.27
C PRO A 45 7.20 -6.42 -6.85
N TYR A 46 6.43 -7.21 -6.07
CA TYR A 46 5.70 -8.38 -6.57
C TYR A 46 4.85 -8.08 -7.81
N TRP A 47 4.17 -6.93 -7.85
CA TRP A 47 3.39 -6.52 -9.02
C TRP A 47 4.27 -6.05 -10.18
N GLN A 48 5.46 -5.50 -9.88
CA GLN A 48 6.43 -5.07 -10.89
C GLN A 48 7.09 -6.25 -11.61
N THR A 49 7.20 -7.41 -10.96
CA THR A 49 7.71 -8.64 -11.59
C THR A 49 6.76 -9.18 -12.67
N GLY A 50 5.48 -8.79 -12.64
CA GLY A 50 4.46 -9.19 -13.63
C GLY A 50 4.24 -8.22 -14.79
N GLN A 51 4.48 -6.91 -14.62
CA GLN A 51 4.36 -5.94 -15.71
C GLN A 51 5.44 -4.84 -15.65
N ARG A 52 6.23 -4.77 -16.73
CA ARG A 52 7.07 -3.62 -17.09
C ARG A 52 6.20 -2.36 -17.23
N THR A 53 6.03 -1.58 -16.17
CA THR A 53 5.55 -0.20 -16.32
C THR A 53 6.29 0.74 -15.34
N PRO A 54 7.39 1.39 -15.77
CA PRO A 54 8.27 2.18 -14.91
C PRO A 54 7.75 3.60 -14.59
N ALA A 55 6.46 3.89 -14.78
CA ALA A 55 5.95 5.27 -14.71
C ALA A 55 5.38 5.69 -13.34
N ARG A 56 5.22 4.76 -12.38
CA ARG A 56 4.36 4.99 -11.21
C ARG A 56 5.13 5.26 -9.91
N SER A 57 6.36 4.78 -9.77
CA SER A 57 7.21 4.97 -8.58
C SER A 57 7.64 6.42 -8.34
N ALA A 58 7.74 7.24 -9.40
CA ALA A 58 8.18 8.63 -9.30
C ALA A 58 7.23 9.52 -8.48
N LEU A 59 5.92 9.23 -8.49
CA LEU A 59 4.93 10.04 -7.78
C LEU A 59 4.97 9.83 -6.26
N TYR A 60 5.41 8.66 -5.78
CA TYR A 60 5.49 8.36 -4.35
C TYR A 60 6.75 8.93 -3.67
N VAL A 61 7.87 8.99 -4.39
CA VAL A 61 9.12 9.59 -3.88
C VAL A 61 8.98 11.11 -3.76
N ALA A 62 8.34 11.77 -4.72
CA ALA A 62 8.13 13.22 -4.71
C ALA A 62 7.35 13.71 -3.47
N GLN A 63 6.43 12.89 -2.93
CA GLN A 63 5.62 13.26 -1.78
C GLN A 63 6.36 13.14 -0.43
N ARG A 64 7.52 12.46 -0.40
CA ARG A 64 8.35 12.30 0.81
C ARG A 64 9.46 13.38 0.92
N GLY A 65 9.71 14.16 -0.14
CA GLY A 65 10.72 15.22 -0.16
C GLY A 65 10.21 16.63 0.19
N ALA A 66 8.90 16.86 0.20
CA ALA A 66 8.32 18.20 0.40
C ALA A 66 8.19 18.63 1.89
N ARG A 67 9.07 18.14 2.78
CA ARG A 67 9.03 18.47 4.21
C ARG A 67 10.42 18.60 4.84
N SER A 68 11.31 19.35 4.19
CA SER A 68 12.55 19.87 4.77
C SER A 68 12.64 21.36 4.52
#